data_AF-A0A3C0VII1-F1
#
_entry.id   AF-A0A3C0VII1-F1
#
_cell.length_a   1.000
_cell.length_b   1.000
_cell.length_c   1.000
_cell.angle_alpha   90.00
_cell.angle_beta   90.00
_cell.angle_gamma   90.00
#
_symmetry.space_group_name_H-M   'P 1'
#
loop_
_entity.id
_entity.type
_entity.pdbx_description
1 polymer ?
#
loop_
_entity_poly.entity_id
_entity_poly.type
_entity_poly.pdbx_seq_one_letter_code
_entity_poly.pdbx_strand_id
1 'polypeptide(L)'
;MAAALRIAMLGQKGCPPLWGGIERHVTALAAALVARGHRVTVYARAPYRREARARGLAAPPGVRVRVLPAVHTTHLEALTHTLAAA
;
A
#
# COMPACT_ATOMS: atom_id res chain seq x y z
N MET A 1 -5.95 20.55 16.69
CA MET A 1 -5.51 19.50 15.75
C MET A 1 -5.85 18.15 16.35
N ALA A 2 -6.48 17.24 15.60
CA ALA A 2 -6.70 15.87 16.06
C ALA A 2 -5.36 15.17 16.31
N ALA A 3 -5.30 14.26 17.28
CA ALA A 3 -4.08 13.51 17.59
C ALA A 3 -3.59 12.71 16.36
N ALA A 4 -2.26 12.56 16.22
CA ALA A 4 -1.67 11.81 15.13
C ALA A 4 -1.99 10.31 15.27
N LEU A 5 -2.79 9.77 14.34
CA LEU A 5 -3.15 8.36 14.28
C LEU A 5 -2.08 7.52 13.58
N ARG A 6 -2.05 6.22 13.91
CA ARG A 6 -1.31 5.19 13.19
C ARG A 6 -2.30 4.39 12.36
N ILE A 7 -2.18 4.47 11.04
CA ILE A 7 -3.16 3.92 10.10
C ILE A 7 -2.48 2.85 9.26
N ALA A 8 -3.04 1.63 9.30
CA ALA A 8 -2.65 0.53 8.42
C ALA A 8 -3.67 0.42 7.28
N MET A 9 -3.19 0.45 6.03
CA MET A 9 -4.00 0.26 4.85
C MET A 9 -3.72 -1.13 4.26
N LEU A 10 -4.75 -1.97 4.29
CA LEU A 10 -4.77 -3.34 3.81
C LEU A 10 -5.70 -3.44 2.58
N GLY A 11 -5.56 -4.51 1.80
CA GLY A 11 -6.51 -4.85 0.72
C GLY A 11 -6.13 -4.39 -0.69
N GLN A 12 -5.36 -3.31 -0.85
CA GLN A 12 -4.80 -2.94 -2.16
C GLN A 12 -3.61 -3.84 -2.56
N LYS A 13 -3.29 -3.88 -3.86
CA LYS A 13 -2.19 -4.72 -4.37
C LYS A 13 -0.83 -4.04 -4.22
N GLY A 14 -0.68 -2.84 -4.75
CA GLY A 14 0.59 -2.09 -4.78
C GLY A 14 0.48 -0.67 -4.24
N CYS A 15 1.63 -0.13 -3.83
CA CYS A 15 1.86 1.31 -3.65
C CYS A 15 3.35 1.57 -3.96
N PRO A 16 3.68 2.41 -4.95
CA PRO A 16 2.79 3.28 -5.74
C PRO A 16 1.82 2.50 -6.65
N PRO A 17 0.75 3.15 -7.12
CA PRO A 17 -0.29 2.50 -7.91
C PRO A 17 0.28 2.11 -9.29
N LEU A 18 0.18 0.84 -9.62
CA LEU A 18 0.54 0.32 -10.94
C LEU A 18 -0.56 0.53 -11.96
N TRP A 19 -1.80 0.47 -11.49
CA TRP A 19 -3.00 0.70 -12.28
C TRP A 19 -3.88 1.77 -11.63
N GLY A 20 -5.01 2.07 -12.26
CA GLY A 20 -6.01 2.99 -11.73
C GLY A 20 -6.88 2.39 -10.63
N GLY A 21 -8.08 2.95 -10.48
CA GLY A 21 -9.10 2.43 -9.56
C GLY A 21 -8.65 2.50 -8.10
N ILE A 22 -8.79 1.37 -7.39
CA ILE A 22 -8.60 1.32 -5.94
C ILE A 22 -7.18 1.65 -5.51
N GLU A 23 -6.15 1.27 -6.27
CA GLU A 23 -4.75 1.57 -5.93
C GLU A 23 -4.47 3.07 -5.93
N ARG A 24 -4.98 3.77 -6.95
CA ARG A 24 -4.85 5.22 -7.07
C ARG A 24 -5.66 5.94 -6.00
N HIS A 25 -6.88 5.48 -5.72
CA HIS A 25 -7.72 6.03 -4.66
C HIS A 25 -7.05 5.91 -3.28
N VAL A 26 -6.60 4.70 -2.91
CA VAL A 26 -5.98 4.48 -1.61
C VAL A 26 -4.63 5.18 -1.50
N THR A 27 -3.83 5.26 -2.58
CA THR A 27 -2.58 6.04 -2.57
C THR A 27 -2.84 7.53 -2.36
N ALA A 28 -3.86 8.11 -3.02
CA ALA A 28 -4.23 9.51 -2.83
C ALA A 28 -4.72 9.77 -1.39
N LEU A 29 -5.53 8.86 -0.84
CA LEU A 29 -5.99 8.94 0.54
C LEU A 29 -4.82 8.84 1.53
N ALA A 30 -3.86 7.93 1.30
CA ALA A 30 -2.67 7.79 2.13
C ALA A 30 -1.85 9.08 2.16
N ALA A 31 -1.62 9.70 0.99
CA ALA A 31 -0.91 10.96 0.88
C ALA A 31 -1.64 12.09 1.63
N ALA A 32 -2.96 12.18 1.49
CA ALA A 32 -3.77 13.19 2.19
C ALA A 32 -3.72 13.01 3.72
N LEU A 33 -3.77 11.77 4.21
CA LEU A 33 -3.67 11.47 5.65
C LEU A 33 -2.27 11.77 6.21
N VAL A 34 -1.21 11.49 5.46
CA VAL A 34 0.16 11.87 5.82
C VAL A 34 0.30 13.39 5.88
N ALA A 35 -0.25 14.12 4.90
CA ALA A 35 -0.24 15.59 4.87
C ALA A 35 -0.97 16.20 6.08
N ARG A 36 -1.93 15.48 6.67
CA ARG A 36 -2.63 15.86 7.91
C ARG A 36 -1.88 15.48 9.19
N GLY A 37 -0.66 14.94 9.08
CA GLY A 37 0.20 14.57 10.20
C GLY A 37 0.00 13.14 10.73
N HIS A 38 -0.75 12.29 10.03
CA HIS A 38 -0.94 10.90 10.44
C HIS A 38 0.20 10.00 9.96
N ARG A 39 0.46 8.90 10.68
CA ARG A 39 1.45 7.90 10.30
C ARG A 39 0.76 6.78 9.52
N VAL A 40 0.87 6.80 8.20
CA VAL A 40 0.23 5.80 7.32
C VAL A 40 1.22 4.74 6.87
N THR A 41 0.83 3.47 7.02
CA THR A 41 1.54 2.31 6.45
C THR A 41 0.63 1.59 5.46
N VAL A 42 1.09 1.50 4.23
CA VAL A 42 0.46 0.73 3.16
C VAL A 42 1.14 -0.63 3.07
N TYR A 43 0.35 -1.70 3.15
CA TYR A 43 0.83 -3.05 2.94
C TYR A 43 0.65 -3.45 1.47
N ALA A 44 1.78 -3.53 0.77
CA ALA A 44 1.83 -3.90 -0.65
C ALA A 44 2.34 -5.32 -0.83
N ARG A 45 1.84 -6.00 -1.85
CA ARG A 45 2.25 -7.36 -2.23
C ARG A 45 3.56 -7.29 -3.03
N ALA A 46 4.48 -8.22 -2.78
CA ALA A 46 5.82 -8.21 -3.39
C ALA A 46 5.87 -8.12 -4.94
N PRO A 47 5.03 -8.85 -5.71
CA PRO A 47 5.06 -8.78 -7.18
C PRO A 47 4.83 -7.36 -7.72
N TYR A 48 3.88 -6.65 -7.12
CA TYR A 48 3.46 -5.31 -7.52
C TYR A 48 4.51 -4.26 -7.15
N ARG A 49 5.20 -4.41 -6.01
CA ARG A 49 6.31 -3.52 -5.68
C ARG A 49 7.47 -3.68 -6.67
N ARG A 50 7.76 -4.90 -7.11
CA ARG A 50 8.82 -5.19 -8.08
C ARG A 50 8.51 -4.54 -9.43
N GLU A 51 7.29 -4.73 -9.93
CA GLU A 51 6.83 -4.11 -11.18
C GLU A 51 6.84 -2.57 -11.09
N ALA A 52 6.39 -2.00 -9.97
CA ALA A 52 6.40 -0.55 -9.77
C ALA A 52 7.80 0.03 -9.84
N ARG A 53 8.78 -0.63 -9.21
CA ARG A 53 10.19 -0.25 -9.27
C ARG A 53 10.75 -0.37 -10.70
N ALA A 54 10.41 -1.43 -11.43
CA ALA A 54 10.84 -1.61 -12.82
C ALA A 54 10.32 -0.51 -13.74
N ARG A 55 9.15 0.06 -13.45
CA ARG A 55 8.56 1.20 -14.17
C ARG A 55 9.02 2.58 -13.66
N GLY A 56 9.95 2.64 -12.71
CA GLY A 56 10.42 3.90 -12.13
C GLY A 56 9.37 4.64 -11.28
N LEU A 57 8.31 3.95 -10.83
CA LEU A 57 7.27 4.56 -10.01
C LEU A 57 7.70 4.63 -8.54
N ALA A 58 7.38 5.74 -7.88
CA ALA A 58 7.66 5.96 -6.45
C ALA A 58 6.39 6.27 -5.65
N ALA A 59 6.33 5.76 -4.42
CA ALA A 59 5.23 6.05 -3.49
C ALA A 59 5.26 7.54 -3.05
N PRO A 60 4.11 8.13 -2.69
CA PRO A 60 4.06 9.49 -2.19
C PRO A 60 4.97 9.68 -0.96
N PRO A 61 5.60 10.86 -0.82
CA PRO A 61 6.48 11.13 0.32
C PRO A 61 5.73 10.99 1.65
N GLY A 62 6.41 10.41 2.64
CA GLY A 62 5.88 10.18 3.98
C GLY A 62 4.93 8.97 4.12
N VAL A 63 4.50 8.34 3.02
CA VAL A 63 3.77 7.06 3.07
C VAL A 63 4.78 5.92 3.27
N ARG A 64 4.61 5.13 4.33
CA ARG A 64 5.43 3.93 4.55
C ARG A 64 4.85 2.77 3.75
N VAL A 65 5.65 2.14 2.90
CA VAL A 65 5.23 0.95 2.15
C VAL A 65 5.91 -0.28 2.72
N ARG A 66 5.14 -1.14 3.40
CA ARG A 66 5.61 -2.43 3.89
C ARG A 66 5.25 -3.50 2.88
N VAL A 67 6.26 -4.21 2.40
CA VAL A 67 6.08 -5.26 1.39
C VAL A 67 5.97 -6.59 2.11
N LEU A 68 4.93 -7.34 1.81
CA LEU A 68 4.72 -8.67 2.38
C LEU A 68 4.72 -9.73 1.28
N PRO A 69 5.13 -10.97 1.62
CA PRO A 69 4.96 -12.10 0.73
C PRO A 69 3.47 -12.37 0.52
N ALA A 70 3.12 -12.75 -0.70
CA ALA A 70 1.79 -13.21 -1.05
C ALA A 70 1.95 -14.39 -2.00
N VAL A 71 1.19 -15.46 -1.80
CA VAL A 71 1.18 -16.61 -2.72
C VAL A 71 0.47 -16.17 -3.99
N HIS A 72 1.23 -16.04 -5.08
CA HIS A 72 0.76 -15.48 -6.36
C HIS A 72 -0.16 -16.46 -7.11
N THR A 73 -1.39 -16.59 -6.62
CA THR A 73 -2.48 -17.33 -7.25
C THR A 73 -3.76 -16.50 -7.16
N THR A 74 -4.67 -16.69 -8.10
CA THR A 74 -5.91 -15.90 -8.22
C THR A 74 -6.70 -15.81 -6.90
N HIS A 75 -6.72 -16.88 -6.12
CA HIS A 75 -7.57 -16.97 -4.92
C HIS A 75 -6.80 -16.80 -3.60
N LEU A 76 -5.51 -17.16 -3.53
CA LEU A 76 -4.77 -17.13 -2.26
C LEU A 76 -3.99 -15.83 -2.05
N GLU A 77 -3.82 -15.02 -3.09
CA GLU A 77 -2.95 -13.85 -3.00
C GLU A 77 -3.46 -12.81 -1.99
N ALA A 78 -4.76 -12.51 -1.98
CA ALA A 78 -5.34 -11.58 -1.02
C ALA A 78 -5.34 -12.12 0.40
N LEU A 79 -5.64 -13.41 0.56
CA LEU A 79 -5.75 -14.08 1.85
C LEU A 79 -4.38 -14.18 2.53
N THR A 80 -3.37 -14.70 1.83
CA THR A 80 -2.00 -14.87 2.38
C THR A 80 -1.34 -13.53 2.70
N HIS A 81 -1.52 -12.52 1.85
CA HIS A 81 -1.02 -11.16 2.12
C HIS A 81 -1.63 -10.54 3.38
N THR A 82 -2.95 -10.69 3.55
CA THR A 82 -3.66 -10.12 4.69
C THR A 82 -3.29 -10.84 5.99
N LEU A 83 -3.17 -12.18 5.96
CA LEU A 83 -2.69 -12.95 7.11
C LEU A 83 -1.26 -12.59 7.50
N ALA A 84 -0.36 -12.35 6.54
CA ALA A 84 1.00 -11.90 6.82
C ALA A 84 1.09 -10.45 7.35
N ALA A 85 0.00 -9.68 7.23
CA ALA A 85 -0.08 -8.29 7.68
C ALA A 85 -0.64 -8.13 9.09
N ALA A 86 -1.45 -9.10 9.54
CA ALA A 86 -1.93 -9.22 10.92
C ALA A 86 -0.76 -9.51 11.87
#